data_AF-A0AAV0TT93-F1
#
_entry.id   AF-A0AAV0TT93-F1
#
_cell.length_a   1.000
_cell.length_b   1.000
_cell.length_c   1.000
_cell.angle_alpha   90.00
_cell.angle_beta   90.00
_cell.angle_gamma   90.00
#
_symmetry.space_group_name_H-M   'P 1'
#
loop_
_entity.id
_entity.type
_entity.pdbx_description
1 polymer ?
#
loop_
_entity_poly.entity_id
_entity_poly.type
_entity_poly.pdbx_seq_one_letter_code
_entity_poly.pdbx_strand_id
1 'polypeptide(L)'
;MENKDKGADVGTEGRCVTVHQVFVGMSDAAYVTQLAVILDVWNETGTNPLLLVNIAAEAAEASTQTIEGVSPVFTSRKRVIEVSIDIIHALTTVIKSGREEDILVATTSFVDEIGGSRGLLTLLGFQQSAGSRNLASLTIRQCLAAFTQRHTPSEPLTVGARAFSKHCARSSNGCETATWKNIHSLPHAHATMEIRNALGYGARWDAETQMFRGFLEPPMINGHEIRWRH
;
A
#
# COMPACT_ATOMS: atom_id res chain seq x y z
N MET A 1 46.56 20.86 -20.66
CA MET A 1 45.30 20.26 -21.14
C MET A 1 44.96 19.17 -20.16
N GLU A 2 44.18 19.49 -19.13
CA GLU A 2 43.63 18.45 -18.25
C GLU A 2 42.31 18.98 -17.71
N ASN A 3 41.25 18.37 -18.23
CA ASN A 3 39.85 18.62 -17.98
C ASN A 3 39.37 17.41 -17.17
N LYS A 4 38.73 17.62 -16.02
CA LYS A 4 37.89 16.68 -15.23
C LYS A 4 37.85 17.21 -13.78
N ASP A 5 36.75 17.25 -13.07
CA ASP A 5 35.36 16.86 -13.34
C ASP A 5 34.55 17.65 -12.30
N LYS A 6 33.64 18.53 -12.75
CA LYS A 6 32.73 19.21 -11.85
C LYS A 6 31.63 18.21 -11.53
N GLY A 7 31.60 17.74 -10.29
CA GLY A 7 30.51 16.94 -9.74
C GLY A 7 29.19 17.64 -10.03
N ALA A 8 28.42 17.06 -10.94
CA ALA A 8 27.04 17.44 -11.17
C ALA A 8 26.27 17.10 -9.89
N ASP A 9 25.85 18.15 -9.21
CA ASP A 9 24.78 18.13 -8.23
C ASP A 9 23.55 17.54 -8.94
N VAL A 10 23.29 16.25 -8.73
CA VAL A 10 22.05 15.61 -9.15
C VAL A 10 21.00 16.12 -8.17
N GLY A 11 20.42 17.26 -8.54
CA GLY A 11 19.21 17.77 -7.91
C GLY A 11 18.18 16.65 -7.90
N THR A 12 17.77 16.25 -6.71
CA THR A 12 16.61 15.39 -6.49
C THR A 12 15.37 16.18 -6.91
N GLU A 13 15.08 16.21 -8.21
CA GLU A 13 13.78 16.65 -8.70
C GLU A 13 12.73 15.79 -8.00
N GLY A 14 11.92 16.43 -7.16
CA GLY A 14 10.88 15.76 -6.38
C GLY A 14 9.89 15.12 -7.34
N ARG A 15 10.01 13.81 -7.54
CA ARG A 15 9.12 13.04 -8.40
C ARG A 15 7.69 13.21 -7.88
N CYS A 16 6.84 13.86 -8.67
CA CYS A 16 5.44 14.04 -8.33
C CYS A 16 4.74 12.67 -8.27
N VAL A 17 4.11 12.36 -7.14
CA VAL A 17 3.37 11.11 -6.94
C VAL A 17 2.06 11.20 -7.69
N THR A 18 1.73 10.17 -8.48
CA THR A 18 0.43 10.09 -9.16
C THR A 18 -0.54 9.19 -8.39
N VAL A 19 -1.85 9.40 -8.61
CA VAL A 19 -2.91 8.55 -8.05
C VAL A 19 -2.67 7.07 -8.38
N HIS A 20 -2.24 6.76 -9.61
CA HIS A 20 -1.91 5.40 -10.01
C HIS A 20 -0.78 4.79 -9.15
N GLN A 21 0.25 5.57 -8.82
CA GLN A 21 1.36 5.12 -7.96
C GLN A 21 0.96 4.93 -6.48
N VAL A 22 -0.15 5.54 -6.04
CA VAL A 22 -0.70 5.27 -4.71
C VAL A 22 -1.35 3.89 -4.68
N PHE A 23 -2.13 3.57 -5.72
CA PHE A 23 -2.88 2.33 -5.80
C PHE A 23 -2.03 1.11 -6.20
N VAL A 24 -1.02 1.31 -7.04
CA VAL A 24 -0.09 0.25 -7.50
C VAL A 24 1.27 0.40 -6.81
N GLY A 25 1.83 -0.70 -6.31
CA GLY A 25 3.16 -0.70 -5.71
C GLY A 25 3.19 -0.03 -4.33
N MET A 26 4.38 0.12 -3.75
CA MET A 26 4.57 0.91 -2.53
C MET A 26 5.20 2.25 -2.87
N SER A 27 4.44 3.33 -2.71
CA SER A 27 4.97 4.68 -2.88
C SER A 27 5.99 5.02 -1.78
N ASP A 28 7.03 5.77 -2.17
CA ASP A 28 8.07 6.32 -1.32
C ASP A 28 7.68 7.62 -0.61
N ALA A 29 6.59 8.24 -1.06
CA ALA A 29 6.02 9.42 -0.44
C ALA A 29 5.30 9.09 0.87
N ALA A 30 5.23 10.08 1.75
CA ALA A 30 4.47 9.95 2.99
C ALA A 30 2.98 9.74 2.71
N TYR A 31 2.27 9.03 3.59
CA TYR A 31 0.83 8.78 3.41
C TYR A 31 0.01 10.05 3.29
N VAL A 32 0.39 11.10 4.02
CA VAL A 32 -0.25 12.42 3.92
C VAL A 32 -0.13 13.01 2.52
N THR A 33 1.03 12.84 1.86
CA THR A 33 1.24 13.28 0.48
C THR A 33 0.41 12.46 -0.50
N GLN A 34 0.37 11.14 -0.32
CA GLN A 34 -0.45 10.25 -1.15
C GLN A 34 -1.94 10.58 -1.03
N LEU A 35 -2.44 10.81 0.19
CA LEU A 35 -3.82 11.23 0.43
C LEU A 35 -4.11 12.61 -0.15
N ALA A 36 -3.18 13.57 -0.01
CA ALA A 36 -3.33 14.89 -0.61
C ALA A 36 -3.49 14.82 -2.13
N VAL A 37 -2.65 14.02 -2.81
CA VAL A 37 -2.75 13.79 -4.26
C VAL A 37 -4.10 13.19 -4.65
N ILE A 38 -4.61 12.23 -3.87
CA ILE A 38 -5.92 11.62 -4.12
C ILE A 38 -7.04 12.66 -3.97
N LEU A 39 -7.03 13.43 -2.89
CA LEU A 39 -8.06 14.43 -2.61
C LEU A 39 -8.05 15.56 -3.63
N ASP A 40 -6.85 15.99 -4.05
CA ASP A 40 -6.66 17.02 -5.06
C ASP A 40 -7.23 16.56 -6.41
N VAL A 41 -6.87 15.35 -6.88
CA VAL A 41 -7.43 14.79 -8.11
C VAL A 41 -8.93 14.56 -8.01
N TRP A 42 -9.45 14.11 -6.86
CA TRP A 42 -10.89 13.96 -6.65
C TRP A 42 -11.60 15.31 -6.75
N ASN A 43 -11.06 16.34 -6.11
CA ASN A 43 -11.58 17.70 -6.16
C ASN A 43 -11.54 18.28 -7.58
N GLU A 44 -10.46 18.09 -8.32
CA GLU A 44 -10.30 18.63 -9.68
C GLU A 44 -11.19 17.94 -10.71
N THR A 45 -11.28 16.61 -10.65
CA THR A 45 -12.00 15.81 -11.66
C THR A 45 -13.48 15.65 -11.34
N GLY A 46 -13.91 15.98 -10.11
CA GLY A 46 -15.25 15.70 -9.61
C GLY A 46 -15.57 14.20 -9.51
N THR A 47 -14.60 13.32 -9.77
CA THR A 47 -14.77 11.87 -9.89
C THR A 47 -13.94 11.17 -8.83
N ASN A 48 -14.53 10.20 -8.12
CA ASN A 48 -13.79 9.44 -7.13
C ASN A 48 -12.62 8.67 -7.80
N PRO A 49 -11.37 8.86 -7.35
CA PRO A 49 -10.20 8.22 -7.97
C PRO A 49 -10.23 6.69 -7.97
N LEU A 50 -10.97 6.06 -7.03
CA LEU A 50 -11.15 4.60 -7.01
C LEU A 50 -11.93 4.07 -8.22
N LEU A 51 -12.74 4.92 -8.87
CA LEU A 51 -13.46 4.58 -10.09
C LEU A 51 -12.55 4.63 -11.32
N LEU A 52 -11.60 5.58 -11.35
CA LEU A 52 -10.65 5.75 -12.45
C LEU A 52 -9.70 4.56 -12.60
N VAL A 53 -9.27 3.99 -11.47
CA VAL A 53 -8.42 2.78 -11.45
C VAL A 53 -9.16 1.56 -11.99
N ASN A 54 -10.48 1.48 -11.76
CA ASN A 54 -11.30 0.38 -12.25
C ASN A 54 -11.42 0.41 -13.78
N ILE A 55 -11.56 1.58 -14.39
CA ILE A 55 -11.65 1.71 -15.85
C ILE A 55 -10.34 1.27 -16.54
N ALA A 56 -9.18 1.61 -15.96
CA ALA A 56 -7.89 1.17 -16.47
C ALA A 56 -7.64 -0.34 -16.25
N ALA A 57 -8.13 -0.90 -15.14
CA ALA A 57 -8.05 -2.33 -14.85
C ALA A 57 -9.06 -3.18 -15.64
N GLU A 58 -10.25 -2.65 -15.95
CA GLU A 58 -11.27 -3.30 -16.77
C GLU A 58 -10.87 -3.36 -18.25
N ALA A 59 -10.11 -2.38 -18.75
CA ALA A 59 -9.49 -2.43 -20.08
C ALA A 59 -8.33 -3.44 -20.18
N ALA A 60 -7.78 -3.88 -19.04
CA ALA A 60 -6.67 -4.83 -18.92
C ALA A 60 -7.15 -6.10 -18.20
N GLU A 61 -8.08 -6.82 -18.83
CA GLU A 61 -8.57 -8.16 -18.48
C GLU A 61 -9.22 -8.33 -17.10
N ALA A 62 -10.48 -8.80 -17.16
CA ALA A 62 -11.32 -9.23 -16.06
C ALA A 62 -10.60 -10.13 -15.02
N SER A 63 -10.05 -9.51 -13.98
CA SER A 63 -9.72 -10.18 -12.74
C SER A 63 -9.90 -9.19 -11.60
N THR A 64 -11.10 -9.20 -11.01
CA THR A 64 -11.23 -8.89 -9.60
C THR A 64 -10.21 -9.77 -8.90
N GLN A 65 -9.05 -9.19 -8.52
CA GLN A 65 -7.86 -9.86 -8.00
C GLN A 65 -8.19 -10.62 -6.70
N THR A 66 -8.84 -11.75 -6.88
CA THR A 66 -9.29 -12.62 -5.80
C THR A 66 -8.12 -13.56 -5.58
N ILE A 67 -7.30 -13.22 -4.58
CA ILE A 67 -6.30 -14.17 -4.09
C ILE A 67 -7.07 -15.37 -3.57
N GLU A 68 -6.80 -16.54 -4.13
CA GLU A 68 -7.44 -17.79 -3.74
C GLU A 68 -7.33 -18.00 -2.23
N GLY A 69 -8.45 -18.30 -1.57
CA GLY A 69 -8.55 -18.47 -0.12
C GLY A 69 -8.76 -17.17 0.68
N VAL A 70 -8.75 -15.99 0.04
CA VAL A 70 -9.10 -14.72 0.70
C VAL A 70 -10.55 -14.37 0.41
N SER A 71 -11.37 -14.22 1.45
CA SER A 71 -12.77 -13.74 1.31
C SER A 71 -12.79 -12.21 1.30
N PRO A 72 -12.98 -11.55 0.14
CA PRO A 72 -12.99 -10.09 0.06
C PRO A 72 -14.24 -9.51 0.74
N VAL A 73 -14.09 -8.30 1.29
CA VAL A 73 -15.16 -7.50 1.88
C VAL A 73 -15.11 -6.12 1.24
N PHE A 74 -16.22 -5.67 0.68
CA PHE A 74 -16.24 -4.43 -0.12
C PHE A 74 -16.94 -3.26 0.57
N THR A 75 -17.34 -3.40 1.84
CA THR A 75 -18.15 -2.39 2.55
C THR A 75 -17.43 -1.04 2.67
N SER A 76 -16.13 -1.05 2.99
CA SER A 76 -15.33 0.18 3.03
C SER A 76 -15.25 0.83 1.65
N ARG A 77 -14.90 0.05 0.62
CA ARG A 77 -14.76 0.57 -0.76
C ARG A 77 -16.06 1.18 -1.26
N LYS A 78 -17.18 0.50 -1.05
CA LYS A 78 -18.52 0.99 -1.41
C LYS A 78 -18.79 2.33 -0.73
N ARG A 79 -18.56 2.42 0.58
CA ARG A 79 -18.75 3.65 1.34
C ARG A 79 -17.90 4.81 0.79
N VAL A 80 -16.61 4.59 0.53
CA VAL A 80 -15.72 5.62 0.00
C VAL A 80 -16.17 6.09 -1.38
N ILE A 81 -16.62 5.18 -2.25
CA ILE A 81 -17.15 5.52 -3.59
C ILE A 81 -18.41 6.38 -3.50
N GLU A 82 -19.28 6.13 -2.51
CA GLU A 82 -20.55 6.83 -2.31
C GLU A 82 -20.43 8.21 -1.65
N VAL A 83 -19.23 8.60 -1.19
CA VAL A 83 -18.98 9.93 -0.62
C VAL A 83 -19.27 11.01 -1.66
N SER A 84 -20.13 11.96 -1.28
CA SER A 84 -20.46 13.10 -2.14
C SER A 84 -19.23 13.95 -2.43
N ILE A 85 -19.12 14.39 -3.68
CA ILE A 85 -18.09 15.35 -4.09
C ILE A 85 -18.18 16.67 -3.33
N ASP A 86 -19.37 17.04 -2.85
CA ASP A 86 -19.57 18.26 -2.06
C ASP A 86 -18.76 18.26 -0.76
N ILE A 87 -18.57 17.07 -0.16
CA ILE A 87 -17.74 16.91 1.04
C ILE A 87 -16.27 17.20 0.71
N ILE A 88 -15.80 16.76 -0.45
CA ILE A 88 -14.43 16.99 -0.92
C ILE A 88 -14.21 18.46 -1.25
N HIS A 89 -15.15 19.11 -1.93
CA HIS A 89 -15.12 20.54 -2.22
C HIS A 89 -15.13 21.38 -0.93
N ALA A 90 -16.00 21.03 0.03
CA ALA A 90 -16.08 21.70 1.32
C ALA A 90 -14.76 21.56 2.09
N LEU A 91 -14.21 20.34 2.19
CA LEU A 91 -12.92 20.09 2.82
C LEU A 91 -11.80 20.91 2.17
N THR A 92 -11.70 20.88 0.84
CA THR A 92 -10.66 21.61 0.09
C THR A 92 -10.78 23.12 0.29
N THR A 93 -12.00 23.64 0.33
CA THR A 93 -12.27 25.05 0.60
C THR A 93 -11.80 25.46 1.99
N VAL A 94 -12.09 24.62 3.00
CA VAL A 94 -11.67 24.86 4.39
C VAL A 94 -10.14 24.81 4.51
N ILE A 95 -9.49 23.81 3.91
CA ILE A 95 -8.01 23.70 3.89
C ILE A 95 -7.38 24.95 3.27
N LYS A 96 -7.91 25.43 2.14
CA LYS A 96 -7.43 26.65 1.46
C LYS A 96 -7.66 27.93 2.28
N SER A 97 -8.63 27.94 3.19
CA SER A 97 -8.90 29.09 4.06
C SER A 97 -7.88 29.28 5.20
N GLY A 98 -7.14 28.22 5.56
CA GLY A 98 -6.02 28.28 6.50
C GLY A 98 -6.39 28.40 7.99
N ARG A 99 -7.68 28.28 8.36
CA ARG A 99 -8.12 28.32 9.77
C ARG A 99 -7.98 26.95 10.43
N GLU A 100 -7.02 26.80 11.35
CA GLU A 100 -6.68 25.49 11.94
C GLU A 100 -7.86 24.77 12.61
N GLU A 101 -8.69 25.48 13.38
CA GLU A 101 -9.86 24.88 14.06
C GLU A 101 -10.87 24.31 13.06
N ASP A 102 -11.17 25.06 11.99
CA ASP A 102 -12.08 24.63 10.93
C ASP A 102 -11.51 23.44 10.16
N ILE A 103 -10.19 23.43 9.91
CA ILE A 103 -9.49 22.34 9.22
C ILE A 103 -9.60 21.05 10.02
N LEU A 104 -9.40 21.10 11.34
CA LEU A 104 -9.50 19.93 12.20
C LEU A 104 -10.92 19.34 12.19
N VAL A 105 -11.94 20.19 12.31
CA VAL A 105 -13.34 19.77 12.26
C VAL A 105 -13.68 19.15 10.89
N ALA A 106 -13.36 19.84 9.79
CA ALA A 106 -13.63 19.35 8.45
C ALA A 106 -12.89 18.03 8.14
N THR A 107 -11.64 17.91 8.59
CA THR A 107 -10.85 16.69 8.42
C THR A 107 -11.46 15.53 9.21
N THR A 108 -11.90 15.78 10.45
CA THR A 108 -12.54 14.76 11.29
C THR A 108 -13.86 14.30 10.68
N SER A 109 -14.71 15.23 10.25
CA SER A 109 -15.96 14.91 9.56
C SER A 109 -15.72 14.13 8.27
N PHE A 110 -14.74 14.53 7.45
CA PHE A 110 -14.37 13.77 6.26
C PHE A 110 -13.92 12.34 6.60
N VAL A 111 -13.07 12.18 7.62
CA VAL A 111 -12.61 10.86 8.09
C VAL A 111 -13.79 10.00 8.55
N ASP A 112 -14.77 10.56 9.23
CA ASP A 112 -15.98 9.85 9.63
C ASP A 112 -16.81 9.42 8.42
N GLU A 113 -17.00 10.31 7.44
CA GLU A 113 -17.76 10.05 6.20
C GLU A 113 -17.18 8.88 5.39
N ILE A 114 -15.85 8.81 5.24
CA ILE A 114 -15.18 7.70 4.53
C ILE A 114 -15.17 6.38 5.34
N GLY A 115 -15.64 6.38 6.59
CA GLY A 115 -15.66 5.19 7.45
C GLY A 115 -14.43 5.03 8.34
N GLY A 116 -13.83 6.13 8.76
CA GLY A 116 -12.72 6.21 9.69
C GLY A 116 -11.39 5.75 9.09
N SER A 117 -10.55 5.18 9.94
CA SER A 117 -9.23 4.66 9.56
C SER A 117 -9.29 3.59 8.47
N ARG A 118 -10.39 2.84 8.36
CA ARG A 118 -10.58 1.87 7.28
C ARG A 118 -10.78 2.56 5.92
N GLY A 119 -11.51 3.67 5.88
CA GLY A 119 -11.66 4.49 4.67
C GLY A 119 -10.31 5.05 4.21
N LEU A 120 -9.48 5.54 5.15
CA LEU A 120 -8.12 6.01 4.85
C LEU A 120 -7.25 4.91 4.22
N LEU A 121 -7.29 3.70 4.80
CA LEU A 121 -6.58 2.54 4.24
C LEU A 121 -7.09 2.21 2.82
N THR A 122 -8.40 2.28 2.59
CA THR A 122 -8.98 2.07 1.25
C THR A 122 -8.51 3.12 0.25
N LEU A 123 -8.42 4.40 0.63
CA LEU A 123 -7.85 5.45 -0.21
C LEU A 123 -6.36 5.21 -0.49
N LEU A 124 -5.61 4.60 0.43
CA LEU A 124 -4.21 4.19 0.21
C LEU A 124 -4.07 2.88 -0.59
N GLY A 125 -5.18 2.34 -1.13
CA GLY A 125 -5.19 1.12 -1.95
C GLY A 125 -5.13 -0.19 -1.15
N PHE A 126 -5.35 -0.16 0.17
CA PHE A 126 -5.48 -1.39 0.95
C PHE A 126 -6.84 -2.02 0.71
N GLN A 127 -6.81 -3.29 0.31
CA GLN A 127 -7.98 -4.12 0.16
C GLN A 127 -8.52 -4.52 1.53
N GLN A 128 -9.79 -4.91 1.58
CA GLN A 128 -10.44 -5.40 2.77
C GLN A 128 -10.91 -6.84 2.55
N SER A 129 -10.63 -7.69 3.52
CA SER A 129 -11.04 -9.10 3.59
C SER A 129 -11.51 -9.45 4.99
N ALA A 130 -12.10 -10.64 5.16
CA ALA A 130 -12.31 -11.22 6.48
C ALA A 130 -10.99 -11.24 7.28
N GLY A 131 -11.01 -10.76 8.53
CA GLY A 131 -9.83 -10.67 9.40
C GLY A 131 -8.96 -9.43 9.21
N SER A 132 -9.33 -8.47 8.35
CA SER A 132 -8.58 -7.22 8.17
C SER A 132 -8.58 -6.36 9.44
N ARG A 133 -7.44 -5.72 9.75
CA ARG A 133 -7.24 -4.86 10.93
C ARG A 133 -6.98 -3.41 10.55
N ASN A 134 -7.59 -2.47 11.28
CA ASN A 134 -7.47 -1.04 11.05
C ASN A 134 -6.20 -0.48 11.72
N LEU A 135 -5.03 -0.88 11.23
CA LEU A 135 -3.74 -0.38 11.72
C LEU A 135 -3.11 0.55 10.69
N ALA A 136 -2.27 1.47 11.15
CA ALA A 136 -1.41 2.23 10.26
C ALA A 136 -0.51 1.27 9.47
N SER A 137 -0.38 1.51 8.17
CA SER A 137 0.50 0.74 7.31
C SER A 137 1.97 1.11 7.51
N LEU A 138 2.85 0.18 7.17
CA LEU A 138 4.30 0.41 7.16
C LEU A 138 4.70 1.14 5.89
N THR A 139 5.45 2.23 6.05
CA THR A 139 6.03 2.96 4.92
C THR A 139 7.06 2.08 4.20
N ILE A 140 7.34 2.37 2.91
CA ILE A 140 8.39 1.64 2.20
C ILE A 140 9.75 1.74 2.91
N ARG A 141 10.04 2.87 3.56
CA ARG A 141 11.25 3.05 4.36
C ARG A 141 11.31 2.08 5.53
N GLN A 142 10.20 1.91 6.27
CA GLN A 142 10.11 0.92 7.34
C GLN A 142 10.24 -0.50 6.80
N CYS A 143 9.57 -0.82 5.69
CA CYS A 143 9.67 -2.13 5.04
C CYS A 143 11.11 -2.46 4.63
N LEU A 144 11.82 -1.51 4.01
CA LEU A 144 13.22 -1.66 3.60
C LEU A 144 14.18 -1.72 4.79
N ALA A 145 13.96 -0.91 5.82
CA ALA A 145 14.75 -0.97 7.05
C ALA A 145 14.64 -2.35 7.72
N ALA A 146 13.42 -2.87 7.83
CA ALA A 146 13.17 -4.21 8.35
C ALA A 146 13.81 -5.31 7.49
N PHE A 147 13.74 -5.17 6.16
CA PHE A 147 14.37 -6.10 5.22
C PHE A 147 15.90 -6.12 5.33
N THR A 148 16.51 -4.97 5.59
CA THR A 148 17.96 -4.78 5.69
C THR A 148 18.53 -5.02 7.09
N GLN A 149 17.69 -5.33 8.08
CA GLN A 149 18.15 -5.70 9.40
C GLN A 149 18.99 -6.98 9.36
N ARG A 150 20.09 -7.03 10.12
CA ARG A 150 20.88 -8.25 10.29
C ARG A 150 20.06 -9.34 10.98
N HIS A 151 20.16 -10.57 10.50
CA HIS A 151 19.46 -11.71 11.10
C HIS A 151 19.99 -12.04 12.51
N THR A 152 21.32 -12.01 12.66
CA THR A 152 22.00 -11.99 13.95
C THR A 152 23.18 -11.03 13.88
N PRO A 153 23.71 -10.53 15.02
CA PRO A 153 24.83 -9.59 15.00
C PRO A 153 26.08 -10.10 14.28
N SER A 154 26.30 -11.43 14.29
CA SER A 154 27.46 -12.13 13.75
C SER A 154 27.33 -12.57 12.30
N GLU A 155 26.12 -12.57 11.73
CA GLU A 155 25.91 -13.04 10.37
C GLU A 155 26.03 -11.90 9.34
N PRO A 156 26.64 -12.15 8.17
CA PRO A 156 26.83 -11.13 7.14
C PRO A 156 25.56 -10.80 6.38
N LEU A 157 24.56 -11.69 6.39
CA LEU A 157 23.33 -11.53 5.63
C LEU A 157 22.21 -10.89 6.45
N THR A 158 21.47 -10.01 5.79
CA THR A 158 20.23 -9.44 6.32
C THR A 158 19.10 -10.49 6.31
N VAL A 159 18.07 -10.27 7.13
CA VAL A 159 16.88 -11.14 7.14
C VAL A 159 16.26 -11.24 5.75
N GLY A 160 16.24 -10.12 5.03
CA GLY A 160 15.76 -10.02 3.66
C GLY A 160 16.65 -10.78 2.67
N ALA A 161 17.97 -10.61 2.73
CA ALA A 161 18.90 -11.32 1.87
C ALA A 161 18.82 -12.83 2.07
N ARG A 162 18.69 -13.31 3.31
CA ARG A 162 18.50 -14.74 3.61
C ARG A 162 17.22 -15.30 3.02
N ALA A 163 16.11 -14.57 3.17
CA ALA A 163 14.85 -14.95 2.56
C ALA A 163 14.98 -14.93 1.03
N PHE A 164 15.63 -13.92 0.46
CA PHE A 164 15.82 -13.78 -0.97
C PHE A 164 16.65 -14.95 -1.51
N SER A 165 17.75 -15.36 -0.87
CA SER A 165 18.53 -16.54 -1.29
C SER A 165 17.72 -17.85 -1.31
N LYS A 166 16.65 -17.96 -0.51
CA LYS A 166 15.74 -19.13 -0.54
C LYS A 166 14.72 -19.05 -1.67
N HIS A 167 14.32 -17.84 -2.07
CA HIS A 167 13.21 -17.60 -3.01
C HIS A 167 13.66 -17.04 -4.38
N CYS A 168 14.92 -16.65 -4.57
CA CYS A 168 15.43 -16.01 -5.79
C CYS A 168 15.41 -16.92 -7.00
N ALA A 169 15.55 -18.24 -6.80
CA ALA A 169 15.40 -19.24 -7.85
C ALA A 169 13.94 -19.38 -8.34
N ARG A 170 12.98 -18.80 -7.62
CA ARG A 170 11.53 -19.02 -7.80
C ARG A 170 10.78 -17.80 -8.32
N SER A 171 11.38 -16.61 -8.30
CA SER A 171 10.79 -15.41 -8.89
C SER A 171 11.85 -14.38 -9.28
N SER A 172 11.97 -14.10 -10.58
CA SER A 172 12.76 -12.99 -11.13
C SER A 172 12.00 -11.66 -11.16
N ASN A 173 10.68 -11.70 -10.93
CA ASN A 173 9.79 -10.55 -11.07
C ASN A 173 9.48 -10.02 -9.67
N GLY A 174 10.14 -8.93 -9.27
CA GLY A 174 10.06 -8.34 -7.93
C GLY A 174 8.68 -7.76 -7.58
N CYS A 175 8.60 -7.17 -6.38
CA CYS A 175 7.39 -6.52 -5.83
C CYS A 175 7.01 -5.19 -6.52
N GLU A 176 7.71 -4.82 -7.60
CA GLU A 176 7.58 -3.53 -8.30
C GLU A 176 6.21 -3.36 -8.99
N THR A 177 5.51 -4.47 -9.24
CA THR A 177 4.16 -4.50 -9.82
C THR A 177 3.11 -4.95 -8.79
N ALA A 178 3.30 -4.64 -7.51
CA ALA A 178 2.34 -5.04 -6.49
C ALA A 178 0.95 -4.45 -6.80
N THR A 179 -0.04 -5.32 -6.91
CA THR A 179 -1.42 -4.95 -7.25
C THR A 179 -2.36 -5.12 -6.05
N TRP A 180 -1.89 -5.79 -5.00
CA TRP A 180 -2.69 -6.10 -3.82
C TRP A 180 -1.93 -5.79 -2.53
N LYS A 181 -2.60 -5.12 -1.58
CA LYS A 181 -2.10 -4.79 -0.24
C LYS A 181 -3.18 -5.05 0.78
N ASN A 182 -2.84 -5.60 1.94
CA ASN A 182 -3.78 -5.74 3.06
C ASN A 182 -3.04 -5.80 4.41
N ILE A 183 -3.75 -5.48 5.49
CA ILE A 183 -3.33 -5.72 6.88
C ILE A 183 -4.39 -6.60 7.53
N HIS A 184 -4.04 -7.82 7.91
CA HIS A 184 -4.98 -8.79 8.48
C HIS A 184 -4.32 -9.65 9.57
N SER A 185 -5.14 -10.25 10.44
CA SER A 185 -4.65 -11.23 11.41
C SER A 185 -4.50 -12.60 10.76
N LEU A 186 -3.35 -13.24 10.98
CA LEU A 186 -3.22 -14.67 10.78
C LEU A 186 -3.82 -15.44 11.97
N PRO A 187 -4.20 -16.72 11.81
CA PRO A 187 -4.53 -17.58 12.95
C PRO A 187 -3.37 -17.53 13.96
N HIS A 188 -3.66 -17.11 15.20
CA HIS A 188 -2.71 -16.87 16.29
C HIS A 188 -2.04 -15.47 16.36
N ALA A 189 -2.83 -14.44 16.00
CA ALA A 189 -2.90 -13.13 16.67
C ALA A 189 -1.91 -12.00 16.29
N HIS A 190 -0.96 -12.21 15.37
CA HIS A 190 -0.15 -11.10 14.86
C HIS A 190 -0.80 -10.45 13.63
N ALA A 191 -0.95 -9.12 13.66
CA ALA A 191 -1.33 -8.37 12.46
C ALA A 191 -0.21 -8.45 11.44
N THR A 192 -0.51 -8.94 10.26
CA THR A 192 0.43 -9.05 9.15
C THR A 192 0.02 -8.09 8.06
N MET A 193 0.97 -7.24 7.66
CA MET A 193 0.88 -6.46 6.44
C MET A 193 1.45 -7.28 5.29
N GLU A 194 0.65 -7.50 4.25
CA GLU A 194 1.04 -8.23 3.05
C GLU A 194 0.90 -7.36 1.82
N ILE A 195 1.83 -7.55 0.90
CA ILE A 195 1.84 -6.90 -0.41
C ILE A 195 2.15 -7.97 -1.45
N ARG A 196 1.33 -8.05 -2.49
CA ARG A 196 1.43 -9.07 -3.53
C ARG A 196 1.27 -8.47 -4.93
N ASN A 197 1.94 -9.09 -5.91
CA ASN A 197 1.72 -8.84 -7.32
C ASN A 197 0.54 -9.67 -7.87
N ALA A 198 0.17 -9.43 -9.12
CA ALA A 198 -0.95 -10.13 -9.78
C ALA A 198 -0.78 -11.66 -9.86
N LEU A 199 0.46 -12.15 -9.79
CA LEU A 199 0.77 -13.59 -9.79
C LEU A 199 0.65 -14.22 -8.39
N GLY A 200 0.39 -13.43 -7.35
CA GLY A 200 0.24 -13.91 -5.97
C GLY A 200 1.54 -13.94 -5.16
N TYR A 201 2.69 -13.68 -5.79
CA TYR A 201 3.97 -13.52 -5.07
C TYR A 201 4.00 -12.21 -4.31
N GLY A 202 4.72 -12.18 -3.19
CA GLY A 202 4.74 -10.98 -2.37
C GLY A 202 5.72 -11.03 -1.21
N ALA A 203 5.52 -10.09 -0.30
CA ALA A 203 6.28 -9.99 0.94
C ALA A 203 5.34 -9.63 2.09
N ARG A 204 5.73 -10.06 3.30
CA ARG A 204 4.98 -9.77 4.52
C ARG A 204 5.85 -9.21 5.64
N TRP A 205 5.22 -8.35 6.42
CA TRP A 205 5.76 -7.76 7.63
C TRP A 205 4.75 -7.91 8.77
N ASP A 206 5.26 -8.00 9.99
CA ASP A 206 4.44 -7.82 11.18
C ASP A 206 4.12 -6.34 11.32
N ALA A 207 2.84 -5.99 11.32
CA ALA A 207 2.39 -4.59 11.29
C ALA A 207 2.59 -3.87 12.62
N GLU A 208 2.71 -4.61 13.74
CA GLU A 208 2.84 -4.04 15.08
C GLU A 208 4.31 -3.86 15.45
N THR A 209 5.13 -4.88 15.19
CA THR A 209 6.58 -4.88 15.49
C THR A 209 7.43 -4.37 14.33
N GLN A 210 6.83 -4.15 13.16
CA GLN A 210 7.49 -3.67 11.94
C GLN A 210 8.54 -4.65 11.39
N MET A 211 8.53 -5.90 11.85
CA MET A 211 9.53 -6.91 11.49
C MET A 211 9.21 -7.55 10.13
N PHE A 212 10.24 -7.75 9.30
CA PHE A 212 10.10 -8.54 8.07
C PHE A 212 9.88 -10.01 8.39
N ARG A 213 8.84 -10.62 7.81
CA ARG A 213 8.43 -12.00 8.09
C ARG A 213 8.69 -12.98 6.95
N GLY A 214 9.08 -12.49 5.78
CA GLY A 214 9.47 -13.31 4.63
C GLY A 214 8.70 -12.99 3.36
N PHE A 215 9.07 -13.71 2.30
CA PHE A 215 8.36 -13.69 1.03
C PHE A 215 7.12 -14.60 1.07
N LEU A 216 6.19 -14.30 0.18
CA LEU A 216 4.95 -15.00 -0.03
C LEU A 216 4.97 -15.62 -1.42
N GLU A 217 4.55 -16.86 -1.51
CA GLU A 217 4.28 -17.54 -2.77
C GLU A 217 2.77 -17.50 -3.05
N PRO A 218 2.35 -17.77 -4.30
CA PRO A 218 0.94 -17.86 -4.64
C PRO A 218 0.25 -18.94 -3.79
N PRO A 219 -1.05 -18.80 -3.49
CA PRO A 219 -1.80 -19.85 -2.83
C PRO A 219 -1.64 -21.17 -3.60
N MET A 220 -1.47 -22.26 -2.86
CA MET A 220 -1.43 -23.61 -3.40
C MET A 220 -2.60 -24.38 -2.82
N ILE A 221 -3.36 -25.07 -3.68
CA ILE A 221 -4.39 -26.01 -3.27
C ILE A 221 -3.76 -27.03 -2.29
N ASN A 222 -4.35 -27.18 -1.11
CA ASN A 222 -3.85 -28.03 -0.01
C ASN A 222 -2.45 -27.65 0.52
N GLY A 223 -1.96 -26.43 0.26
CA GLY A 223 -0.65 -25.98 0.71
C GLY A 223 -0.46 -26.07 2.23
N HIS A 224 -1.53 -25.86 3.00
CA HIS A 224 -1.51 -26.08 4.45
C HIS A 224 -1.17 -27.53 4.83
N GLU A 225 -1.70 -28.52 4.10
CA GLU A 225 -1.50 -29.96 4.36
C GLU A 225 -0.06 -30.40 4.08
N ILE A 226 0.59 -29.80 3.08
CA ILE A 226 1.99 -30.08 2.74
C ILE A 226 2.98 -29.10 3.38
N ARG A 227 2.53 -28.25 4.31
CA ARG A 227 3.32 -27.20 4.97
C ARG A 227 4.00 -26.24 3.99
N TRP A 228 3.36 -25.97 2.85
CA TRP A 228 3.87 -25.08 1.82
C TRP A 228 5.26 -25.50 1.32
N ARG A 229 5.51 -26.82 1.30
CA ARG A 229 6.70 -27.42 0.70
C ARG A 229 6.42 -27.67 -0.78
N HIS A 230 7.23 -27.05 -1.61
CA HIS A 230 7.27 -27.23 -3.06
C HIS A 230 8.29 -28.31 -3.41
#